data_AF-A0AAU9RCB6-F1
#
_entry.id   AF-A0AAU9RCB6-F1
#
_cell.length_a   1.000
_cell.length_b   1.000
_cell.length_c   1.000
_cell.angle_alpha   90.00
_cell.angle_beta   90.00
_cell.angle_gamma   90.00
#
_symmetry.space_group_name_H-M   'P 1'
#
loop_
_entity.id
_entity.type
_entity.pdbx_description
1 polymer ?
#
loop_
_entity_poly.entity_id
_entity_poly.type
_entity_poly.pdbx_seq_one_letter_code
_entity_poly.pdbx_strand_id
1 'polypeptide(L)'
;MAKDRNKKYDFCVKFLESNPHSKSASSIKGLVIASTKNAAFNTINVERIAKTILNERKTSPGNKAALRDCIELYKDANSSLNKALTNVK
;
A
#
# COMPACT_ATOMS: atom_id res chain seq x y z
N MET A 1 23.67 -7.47 -12.04
CA MET A 1 22.44 -7.15 -11.29
C MET A 1 21.37 -8.18 -11.63
N ALA A 2 21.20 -9.27 -10.86
CA ALA A 2 20.25 -10.34 -11.19
C ALA A 2 19.59 -11.03 -9.97
N LYS A 3 19.92 -10.64 -8.73
CA LYS A 3 19.50 -11.35 -7.52
C LYS A 3 18.16 -10.89 -6.91
N ASP A 4 17.51 -9.89 -7.52
CA ASP A 4 16.39 -9.15 -6.89
C ASP A 4 15.03 -9.34 -7.59
N ARG A 5 15.01 -9.99 -8.76
CA ARG A 5 13.75 -10.28 -9.49
C ARG A 5 12.91 -11.35 -8.79
N ASN A 6 13.56 -12.39 -8.25
CA ASN A 6 12.87 -13.49 -7.59
C ASN A 6 12.16 -13.02 -6.31
N LYS A 7 12.76 -12.11 -5.53
CA LYS A 7 12.12 -11.54 -4.33
C LYS A 7 10.89 -10.71 -4.67
N LYS A 8 10.94 -9.93 -5.75
CA LYS A 8 9.80 -9.14 -6.22
C LYS A 8 8.68 -10.03 -6.77
N TYR A 9 9.04 -11.13 -7.44
CA TYR A 9 8.06 -12.11 -7.92
C TYR A 9 7.36 -12.82 -6.76
N ASP A 10 8.10 -13.36 -5.79
CA ASP A 10 7.52 -14.06 -4.64
C ASP A 10 6.64 -13.13 -3.81
N PHE A 11 7.07 -11.87 -3.62
CA PHE A 11 6.27 -10.84 -2.99
C PHE A 11 4.98 -10.57 -3.78
N CYS A 12 5.09 -10.42 -5.10
CA CYS A 12 3.94 -10.18 -5.98
C CYS A 12 2.92 -11.31 -5.87
N VAL A 13 3.36 -12.56 -6.02
CA VAL A 13 2.48 -13.73 -5.92
C VAL A 13 1.79 -13.77 -4.55
N LYS A 14 2.55 -13.64 -3.45
CA LYS A 14 1.98 -13.64 -2.10
C LYS A 14 0.99 -12.49 -1.87
N PHE A 15 1.32 -11.29 -2.34
CA PHE A 15 0.45 -10.12 -2.23
C PHE A 15 -0.89 -10.37 -2.94
N LEU A 16 -0.85 -10.93 -4.15
CA LEU A 16 -2.05 -11.25 -4.93
C LEU A 16 -2.85 -12.41 -4.32
N GLU A 17 -2.19 -13.48 -3.89
CA GLU A 17 -2.86 -14.66 -3.30
C GLU A 17 -3.52 -14.37 -1.95
N SER A 18 -2.96 -13.44 -1.17
CA SER A 18 -3.52 -13.01 0.13
C SER A 18 -4.83 -12.23 0.02
N ASN A 19 -5.13 -11.67 -1.16
CA ASN A 19 -6.32 -10.87 -1.40
C ASN A 19 -7.37 -11.70 -2.15
N PRO A 20 -8.53 -12.02 -1.55
CA PRO A 20 -9.54 -12.87 -2.18
C PRO A 20 -10.01 -12.37 -3.56
N HIS A 21 -10.16 -11.05 -3.74
CA HIS A 21 -10.59 -10.44 -5.01
C HIS A 21 -9.53 -10.55 -6.10
N SER A 22 -8.25 -10.50 -5.73
CA SER A 22 -7.12 -10.69 -6.65
C SER A 22 -7.01 -12.15 -7.04
N LYS A 23 -7.17 -13.06 -6.06
CA LYS A 23 -7.17 -14.50 -6.27
C LYS A 23 -8.32 -14.98 -7.18
N SER A 24 -9.48 -14.34 -7.11
CA SER A 24 -10.65 -14.67 -7.95
C SER A 24 -10.67 -13.94 -9.30
N ALA A 25 -9.68 -13.10 -9.61
CA ALA A 25 -9.68 -12.35 -10.86
C ALA A 25 -9.40 -13.26 -12.06
N SER A 26 -10.28 -13.22 -13.07
CA SER A 26 -10.15 -14.01 -14.31
C SER A 26 -9.48 -13.27 -15.47
N SER A 27 -9.04 -12.03 -15.25
CA SER A 27 -8.38 -11.20 -16.26
C SER A 27 -7.29 -10.32 -15.65
N ILE A 28 -6.31 -9.93 -16.46
CA ILE A 28 -5.26 -8.98 -16.06
C ILE A 28 -5.88 -7.66 -15.59
N LYS A 29 -6.92 -7.16 -16.28
CA LYS A 29 -7.65 -5.95 -15.86
C LYS A 29 -8.26 -6.14 -14.46
N GLY A 30 -8.92 -7.26 -14.22
CA GLY A 30 -9.48 -7.60 -12.90
C GLY A 30 -8.40 -7.66 -11.81
N LEU A 31 -7.24 -8.25 -12.14
CA LEU A 31 -6.10 -8.35 -11.23
C LEU A 31 -5.56 -6.97 -10.86
N VAL A 32 -5.34 -6.10 -11.85
CA VAL A 32 -4.87 -4.72 -11.64
C VAL A 32 -5.86 -3.93 -10.77
N ILE A 33 -7.17 -4.07 -11.01
CA ILE A 33 -8.20 -3.39 -10.20
C ILE A 33 -8.16 -3.89 -8.75
N ALA A 34 -8.14 -5.22 -8.55
CA ALA A 34 -8.16 -5.82 -7.22
C ALA A 34 -6.88 -5.50 -6.43
N SER A 35 -5.71 -5.61 -7.07
CA SER A 35 -4.41 -5.35 -6.45
C SER A 35 -4.25 -3.87 -6.08
N THR A 36 -4.70 -2.95 -6.95
CA THR A 36 -4.61 -1.50 -6.70
C THR A 36 -5.56 -1.08 -5.59
N LYS A 37 -6.79 -1.63 -5.54
CA LYS A 37 -7.70 -1.42 -4.40
C LYS A 37 -7.12 -1.94 -3.09
N ASN A 38 -6.50 -3.12 -3.11
CA ASN A 38 -5.84 -3.69 -1.94
C ASN A 38 -4.68 -2.80 -1.45
N ALA A 39 -3.86 -2.29 -2.38
CA ALA A 39 -2.80 -1.35 -2.06
C ALA A 39 -3.36 -0.06 -1.45
N ALA A 40 -4.41 0.53 -2.03
CA ALA A 40 -5.06 1.73 -1.50
C ALA A 40 -5.59 1.52 -0.07
N PHE A 41 -6.27 0.42 0.18
CA PHE A 41 -6.72 0.06 1.53
C PHE A 41 -5.56 -0.05 2.53
N ASN A 42 -4.45 -0.67 2.12
CA ASN A 42 -3.27 -0.78 2.97
C ASN A 42 -2.62 0.59 3.27
N THR A 43 -2.64 1.55 2.33
CA THR A 43 -2.14 2.90 2.60
C THR A 43 -2.91 3.60 3.72
N ILE A 44 -4.24 3.47 3.73
CA ILE A 44 -5.11 3.99 4.80
C ILE A 44 -4.76 3.35 6.15
N ASN A 45 -4.51 2.03 6.16
CA ASN A 45 -4.14 1.33 7.39
C ASN A 45 -2.80 1.81 7.95
N VAL A 46 -1.79 1.99 7.10
CA VAL A 46 -0.47 2.47 7.54
C VAL A 46 -0.57 3.93 8.00
N GLU A 47 -1.29 4.78 7.28
CA GLU A 47 -1.57 6.16 7.70
C GLU A 47 -2.20 6.20 9.11
N ARG A 48 -3.21 5.35 9.37
CA ARG A 48 -3.87 5.23 10.68
C ARG A 48 -2.89 4.79 11.76
N ILE A 49 -2.07 3.78 11.50
CA ILE A 49 -1.05 3.29 12.45
C ILE A 49 -0.03 4.39 12.75
N ALA A 50 0.46 5.09 11.74
CA ALA A 50 1.41 6.19 11.91
C ALA A 50 0.81 7.33 12.74
N LYS A 51 -0.47 7.68 12.52
CA LYS A 51 -1.22 8.63 13.36
C LYS A 51 -1.33 8.16 14.81
N THR A 52 -1.62 6.88 15.04
CA THR A 52 -1.67 6.30 16.40
C THR A 52 -0.32 6.46 17.10
N ILE A 53 0.78 6.07 16.46
CA ILE A 53 2.13 6.16 17.03
C ILE A 53 2.51 7.63 17.27
N LEU A 54 2.20 8.53 16.34
CA LEU A 54 2.50 9.97 16.49
C LEU A 54 1.87 10.58 17.75
N ASN A 55 0.68 10.10 18.13
CA ASN A 55 -0.06 10.56 19.30
C ASN A 55 0.36 9.89 20.61
N GLU A 56 1.23 8.88 20.57
CA GLU A 56 1.76 8.26 21.79
C GLU A 56 2.73 9.20 22.52
N ARG A 57 2.61 9.28 23.86
CA ARG A 57 3.45 10.14 24.70
C ARG A 57 4.95 9.81 24.60
N LYS A 58 5.28 8.55 24.31
CA LYS A 58 6.65 8.00 24.24
C LYS A 58 7.35 8.24 22.90
N THR A 59 6.68 8.85 21.93
CA THR A 59 7.27 9.09 20.60
C THR A 59 8.29 10.22 20.67
N SER A 60 9.56 9.90 20.38
CA SER A 60 10.67 10.85 20.41
C SER A 60 10.45 11.99 19.40
N PRO A 61 10.96 13.22 19.67
CA PRO A 61 10.82 14.35 18.74
C PRO A 61 11.31 14.05 17.32
N GLY A 62 12.43 13.33 17.19
CA GLY A 62 12.96 12.91 15.88
C GLY A 62 12.00 11.98 15.12
N ASN A 63 11.35 11.06 15.82
CA ASN A 63 10.37 10.16 15.20
C ASN A 63 9.08 10.90 14.83
N LYS A 64 8.70 11.98 15.53
CA LYS A 64 7.50 12.76 15.20
C LYS A 64 7.57 13.41 13.82
N ALA A 65 8.73 13.92 13.41
CA ALA A 65 8.91 14.49 12.08
C ALA A 65 8.74 13.41 11.01
N ALA A 66 9.49 12.31 11.13
CA ALA A 66 9.41 11.18 10.20
C ALA A 66 7.98 10.59 10.11
N LEU A 67 7.26 10.50 11.23
CA LEU A 67 5.88 10.01 11.24
C LEU A 67 4.91 10.95 10.52
N ARG A 68 5.09 12.28 10.61
CA ARG A 68 4.29 13.24 9.85
C ARG A 68 4.54 13.11 8.35
N ASP A 69 5.81 12.98 7.95
CA ASP A 69 6.15 12.76 6.55
C ASP A 69 5.55 11.45 6.04
N CYS A 70 5.64 10.36 6.81
CA CYS A 70 4.99 9.10 6.49
C CYS A 70 3.47 9.26 6.30
N ILE A 71 2.79 10.00 7.18
CA ILE A 71 1.34 10.23 7.07
C ILE A 71 0.98 10.91 5.75
N GLU A 72 1.67 11.98 5.38
CA GLU A 72 1.40 12.67 4.11
C GLU A 72 1.77 11.79 2.90
N LEU A 73 2.89 11.08 2.94
CA LEU A 73 3.28 10.14 1.87
C LEU A 73 2.22 9.05 1.64
N TYR A 74 1.67 8.46 2.71
CA TYR A 74 0.64 7.43 2.57
C TYR A 74 -0.72 7.99 2.12
N LYS A 75 -1.04 9.23 2.49
CA LYS A 75 -2.23 9.95 1.99
C LYS A 75 -2.11 10.25 0.49
N ASP A 76 -0.95 10.73 0.04
CA ASP A 76 -0.65 11.00 -1.37
C ASP A 76 -0.62 9.70 -2.19
N ALA A 77 -0.07 8.63 -1.63
CA ALA A 77 -0.09 7.30 -2.24
C ALA A 77 -1.54 6.80 -2.43
N ASN A 78 -2.40 6.94 -1.41
CA ASN A 78 -3.81 6.59 -1.52
C ASN A 78 -4.50 7.38 -2.65
N SER A 79 -4.27 8.69 -2.70
CA SER A 79 -4.81 9.56 -3.77
C SER A 79 -4.35 9.09 -5.16
N SER A 80 -3.05 8.82 -5.31
CA SER A 80 -2.45 8.37 -6.56
C SER A 80 -2.99 7.01 -7.01
N LEU A 81 -3.17 6.07 -6.09
CA LEU A 81 -3.75 4.74 -6.38
C LEU A 81 -5.21 4.85 -6.80
N ASN A 82 -6.00 5.71 -6.16
CA ASN A 82 -7.39 5.95 -6.56
C ASN A 82 -7.49 6.63 -7.94
N LYS A 83 -6.57 7.55 -8.25
CA LYS A 83 -6.46 8.14 -9.59
C LYS A 83 -6.03 7.11 -10.64
N ALA A 84 -5.12 6.19 -10.30
CA ALA A 84 -4.78 5.09 -11.21
C ALA A 84 -6.01 4.21 -11.52
N LEU A 85 -6.85 3.93 -10.52
CA LEU A 85 -8.08 3.17 -10.72
C LEU A 85 -9.08 3.83 -11.67
N THR A 86 -9.12 5.16 -11.77
CA THR A 86 -10.00 5.82 -12.75
C THR A 86 -9.54 5.61 -14.19
N ASN A 87 -8.24 5.42 -14.41
CA ASN A 87 -7.67 5.21 -15.75
C ASN A 87 -7.75 3.75 -16.22
N VAL A 88 -7.93 2.82 -15.28
CA VAL A 88 -8.06 1.37 -15.57
C VAL A 88 -9.52 0.98 -15.84
N LYS A 89 -10.49 1.76 -15.35
CA LYS A 89 -11.93 1.52 -15.53
C LYS A 89 -12.34 1.74 -16.98
#